data_AF-A0A3M2GWJ6-F1
#
_entry.id   AF-A0A3M2GWJ6-F1
#
_cell.length_a   1.000
_cell.length_b   1.000
_cell.length_c   1.000
_cell.angle_alpha   90.00
_cell.angle_beta   90.00
_cell.angle_gamma   90.00
#
_symmetry.space_group_name_H-M   'P 1'
#
loop_
_entity.id
_entity.type
_entity.pdbx_description
1 polymer ?
#
loop_
_entity_poly.entity_id
_entity_poly.type
_entity_poly.pdbx_seq_one_letter_code
_entity_poly.pdbx_strand_id
1 'polypeptide(L)'
;MRIRVLCPHFEPDVAPTGVVMTAIVEGWARAGHEIEVVTSLPWYLHHEIEPDWRGRLVDTRPTPWGEITRVHPFPTDKTDIRARALSFVGFTALVGLAGLFRRRRPDVVLAMSPPLTLGLAGWLVARLRRVPFVFNIQDVFPDVAVEVGALTNRRLIAAFARLERFTYRRSDAVTVLSEDLRDNVLSKIGAGSGTRVRVIPNFVDTERIRPADRDTPYRRQYGLGDRTVVMYAGNVGFSQPLDLLVEAARRCRDRDDLVFVVNGGGAGLAAVQEAARGLDNVVFVGLQPAERLGEVLASADIHVIALKRGLGRASVPSKLYSILAAGRPVVASIDPG
;
A
#
# COMPACT_ATOMS: atom_id res chain seq x y z
N MET A 1 -5.72 -26.17 0.29
CA MET A 1 -6.25 -25.54 1.52
C MET A 1 -7.33 -24.55 1.15
N ARG A 2 -8.23 -24.23 2.09
CA ARG A 2 -9.17 -23.12 2.00
C ARG A 2 -8.66 -21.93 2.81
N ILE A 3 -8.38 -20.81 2.15
CA ILE A 3 -7.81 -19.61 2.77
C ILE A 3 -8.86 -18.51 2.79
N ARG A 4 -9.18 -17.98 3.97
CA ARG A 4 -10.05 -16.80 4.09
C ARG A 4 -9.20 -15.55 4.24
N VAL A 5 -9.38 -14.58 3.35
CA VAL A 5 -8.59 -13.35 3.28
C VAL A 5 -9.48 -12.16 3.63
N LEU A 6 -9.07 -11.37 4.62
CA LEU A 6 -9.73 -10.11 4.99
C LEU A 6 -8.79 -8.95 4.62
N CYS A 7 -9.19 -8.13 3.66
CA CYS A 7 -8.39 -6.99 3.20
C CYS A 7 -9.25 -5.76 2.94
N PRO A 8 -8.70 -4.54 2.98
CA PRO A 8 -9.48 -3.33 2.74
C PRO A 8 -9.75 -3.09 1.26
N HIS A 9 -8.84 -3.53 0.38
CA HIS A 9 -8.88 -3.30 -1.05
C HIS A 9 -8.52 -4.58 -1.79
N PHE A 10 -9.08 -4.72 -2.99
CA PHE A 10 -8.85 -5.82 -3.92
C PHE A 10 -9.29 -5.34 -5.31
N GLU A 11 -8.76 -5.91 -6.39
CA GLU A 11 -9.22 -5.60 -7.76
C GLU A 11 -10.75 -5.47 -7.85
N PRO A 12 -11.33 -4.50 -8.59
CA PRO A 12 -10.67 -3.54 -9.48
C PRO A 12 -10.08 -2.31 -8.78
N ASP A 13 -10.07 -2.22 -7.43
CA ASP A 13 -9.37 -1.11 -6.76
C ASP A 13 -7.87 -1.12 -7.11
N VAL A 14 -7.34 0.06 -7.43
CA VAL A 14 -5.93 0.27 -7.79
C VAL A 14 -5.06 0.67 -6.59
N ALA A 15 -5.56 0.46 -5.36
CA ALA A 15 -4.79 0.67 -4.15
C ALA A 15 -3.54 -0.22 -4.17
N PRO A 16 -2.33 0.29 -3.84
CA PRO A 16 -1.11 -0.52 -3.89
C PRO A 16 -1.21 -1.82 -3.07
N THR A 17 -1.81 -1.74 -1.89
CA THR A 17 -2.10 -2.89 -1.03
C THR A 17 -3.12 -3.84 -1.65
N GLY A 18 -4.14 -3.31 -2.34
CA GLY A 18 -5.11 -4.11 -3.10
C GLY A 18 -4.46 -4.90 -4.22
N VAL A 19 -3.58 -4.26 -5.00
CA VAL A 19 -2.82 -4.92 -6.09
C VAL A 19 -1.96 -6.07 -5.55
N VAL A 20 -1.26 -5.85 -4.43
CA VAL A 20 -0.47 -6.90 -3.77
C VAL A 20 -1.37 -8.06 -3.32
N MET A 21 -2.49 -7.77 -2.67
CA MET A 21 -3.41 -8.84 -2.21
C MET A 21 -4.04 -9.61 -3.36
N THR A 22 -4.40 -8.95 -4.46
CA THR A 22 -4.88 -9.60 -5.68
C THR A 22 -3.83 -10.58 -6.20
N ALA A 23 -2.59 -10.14 -6.37
CA ALA A 23 -1.53 -11.00 -6.89
C ALA A 23 -1.17 -12.16 -5.93
N ILE A 24 -1.24 -11.95 -4.61
CA ILE A 24 -1.10 -13.02 -3.62
C ILE A 24 -2.20 -14.09 -3.80
N VAL A 25 -3.47 -13.65 -3.90
CA VAL A 25 -4.62 -14.55 -4.07
C VAL A 25 -4.53 -15.33 -5.38
N GLU A 26 -4.17 -14.68 -6.48
CA GLU A 26 -3.94 -15.34 -7.78
C GLU A 26 -2.79 -16.33 -7.72
N GLY A 27 -1.70 -16.01 -7.01
CA GLY A 27 -0.60 -16.93 -6.75
C GLY A 27 -1.05 -18.19 -6.01
N TRP A 28 -1.83 -18.03 -4.94
CA TRP A 28 -2.38 -19.18 -4.19
C TRP A 28 -3.41 -19.97 -4.99
N ALA A 29 -4.22 -19.31 -5.79
CA ALA A 29 -5.16 -19.98 -6.70
C ALA A 29 -4.42 -20.87 -7.70
N ARG A 30 -3.35 -20.36 -8.33
CA ARG A 30 -2.48 -21.16 -9.22
C ARG A 30 -1.81 -22.33 -8.50
N ALA A 31 -1.54 -22.19 -7.21
CA ALA A 31 -1.04 -23.27 -6.36
C ALA A 31 -2.13 -24.28 -5.93
N GLY A 32 -3.36 -24.16 -6.44
CA GLY A 32 -4.45 -25.11 -6.18
C GLY A 32 -5.17 -24.90 -4.85
N HIS A 33 -5.16 -23.69 -4.29
CA HIS A 33 -5.91 -23.35 -3.08
C HIS A 33 -7.27 -22.75 -3.40
N GLU A 34 -8.27 -23.02 -2.55
CA GLU A 34 -9.59 -22.38 -2.61
C GLU A 34 -9.55 -21.12 -1.76
N ILE A 35 -9.83 -19.96 -2.32
CA ILE A 35 -9.71 -18.67 -1.64
C ILE A 35 -11.08 -18.04 -1.45
N GLU A 36 -11.30 -17.49 -0.26
CA GLU A 36 -12.48 -16.70 0.05
C GLU A 36 -12.04 -15.31 0.49
N VAL A 37 -12.31 -14.29 -0.33
CA VAL A 37 -11.91 -12.91 -0.05
C VAL A 37 -13.10 -12.14 0.54
N VAL A 38 -12.89 -11.43 1.64
CA VAL A 38 -13.84 -10.46 2.19
C VAL A 38 -13.18 -9.08 2.20
N THR A 39 -13.71 -8.16 1.41
CA THR A 39 -13.09 -6.86 1.11
C THR A 39 -14.12 -5.75 0.95
N SER A 40 -13.71 -4.52 0.67
CA SER A 40 -14.66 -3.45 0.32
C SER A 40 -15.23 -3.58 -1.09
N LEU A 41 -16.37 -2.91 -1.33
CA LEU A 41 -16.73 -2.45 -2.67
C LEU A 41 -15.64 -1.49 -3.19
N PRO A 42 -15.40 -1.42 -4.52
CA PRO A 42 -14.39 -0.52 -5.07
C PRO A 42 -14.72 0.94 -4.80
N TRP A 43 -13.73 1.69 -4.33
CA TRP A 43 -13.89 3.10 -3.95
C TRP A 43 -12.59 3.90 -3.87
N TYR A 44 -11.43 3.28 -4.09
CA TYR A 44 -10.15 3.88 -3.72
C TYR A 44 -9.81 5.15 -4.50
N LEU A 45 -10.10 5.19 -5.81
CA LEU A 45 -9.63 6.25 -6.70
C LEU A 45 -10.29 7.60 -6.39
N HIS A 46 -11.62 7.60 -6.27
CA HIS A 46 -12.42 8.80 -6.06
C HIS A 46 -12.83 9.01 -4.61
N HIS A 47 -12.48 8.09 -3.70
CA HIS A 47 -13.02 8.01 -2.34
C HIS A 47 -14.56 7.98 -2.31
N GLU A 48 -15.15 7.43 -3.35
CA GLU A 48 -16.58 7.22 -3.55
C GLU A 48 -16.77 5.84 -4.17
N ILE A 49 -17.90 5.19 -3.88
CA ILE A 49 -18.19 3.88 -4.47
C ILE A 49 -18.31 4.03 -5.99
N GLU A 50 -17.56 3.20 -6.71
CA GLU A 50 -17.52 3.19 -8.17
C GLU A 50 -18.94 3.03 -8.75
N PRO A 51 -19.29 3.70 -9.87
CA PRO A 51 -20.66 3.78 -10.39
C PRO A 51 -21.39 2.43 -10.48
N ASP A 52 -20.72 1.40 -10.98
CA ASP A 52 -21.27 0.05 -11.19
C ASP A 52 -21.60 -0.70 -9.88
N TRP A 53 -21.14 -0.19 -8.75
CA TRP A 53 -21.26 -0.81 -7.43
C TRP A 53 -22.17 -0.03 -6.48
N ARG A 54 -22.69 1.14 -6.90
CA ARG A 54 -23.55 1.99 -6.08
C ARG A 54 -24.85 1.28 -5.67
N GLY A 55 -25.35 1.62 -4.48
CA GLY A 55 -26.59 1.07 -3.92
C GLY A 55 -26.47 -0.34 -3.30
N ARG A 56 -25.29 -0.97 -3.35
CA ARG A 56 -25.05 -2.28 -2.73
C ARG A 56 -24.47 -2.12 -1.32
N LEU A 57 -25.00 -2.87 -0.35
CA LEU A 57 -24.40 -2.97 0.98
C LEU A 57 -23.41 -4.14 1.08
N VAL A 58 -23.76 -5.26 0.45
CA VAL A 58 -22.96 -6.47 0.34
C VAL A 58 -23.14 -7.06 -1.05
N ASP A 59 -22.07 -7.51 -1.66
CA ASP A 59 -22.08 -8.18 -2.96
C ASP A 59 -21.19 -9.42 -2.89
N THR A 60 -21.76 -10.61 -3.08
CA THR A 60 -21.01 -11.89 -3.05
C THR A 60 -21.05 -12.52 -4.42
N ARG A 61 -19.87 -12.86 -4.98
CA ARG A 61 -19.74 -13.46 -6.31
C ARG A 61 -18.80 -14.67 -6.29
N PRO A 62 -19.13 -15.73 -7.04
CA PRO A 62 -18.19 -16.81 -7.29
C PRO A 62 -17.03 -16.31 -8.16
N THR A 63 -15.86 -16.90 -7.97
CA THR A 63 -14.66 -16.66 -8.78
C THR A 63 -14.06 -18.01 -9.20
N PRO A 64 -13.18 -18.07 -10.22
CA PRO A 64 -12.50 -19.32 -10.58
C PRO A 64 -11.73 -19.97 -9.43
N TRP A 65 -11.33 -19.18 -8.43
CA TRP A 65 -10.55 -19.60 -7.27
C TRP A 65 -11.37 -19.75 -5.98
N GLY A 66 -12.68 -19.47 -6.00
CA GLY A 66 -13.56 -19.60 -4.85
C GLY A 66 -14.68 -18.57 -4.83
N GLU A 67 -14.62 -17.62 -3.91
CA GLU A 67 -15.66 -16.59 -3.73
C GLU A 67 -15.07 -15.26 -3.26
N ILE A 68 -15.68 -14.16 -3.68
CA ILE A 68 -15.41 -12.83 -3.14
C ILE A 68 -16.67 -12.20 -2.57
N THR A 69 -16.60 -11.75 -1.32
CA THR A 69 -17.64 -10.97 -0.64
C THR A 69 -17.14 -9.53 -0.47
N ARG A 70 -17.85 -8.57 -1.05
CA ARG A 70 -17.58 -7.15 -0.93
C ARG A 70 -18.59 -6.49 -0.02
N VAL A 71 -18.14 -5.64 0.89
CA VAL A 71 -18.98 -4.90 1.83
C VAL A 71 -18.82 -3.40 1.64
N HIS A 72 -19.84 -2.65 2.03
CA HIS A 72 -19.84 -1.20 1.94
C HIS A 72 -18.67 -0.57 2.74
N PRO A 73 -17.81 0.27 2.11
CA PRO A 73 -16.64 0.86 2.79
C PRO A 73 -16.97 2.08 3.67
N PHE A 74 -18.20 2.61 3.57
CA PHE A 74 -18.62 3.84 4.25
C PHE A 74 -17.71 5.04 3.93
N PRO A 75 -17.58 5.43 2.64
CA PRO A 75 -16.78 6.58 2.27
C PRO A 75 -17.26 7.83 3.00
N THR A 76 -16.33 8.62 3.52
CA THR A 76 -16.61 9.87 4.24
C THR A 76 -15.73 10.98 3.72
N ASP A 77 -16.15 12.22 3.94
CA ASP A 77 -15.32 13.39 3.72
C ASP A 77 -13.98 13.25 4.47
N LYS A 78 -12.89 13.65 3.83
CA LYS A 78 -11.53 13.58 4.38
C LYS A 78 -11.35 14.52 5.58
N THR A 79 -12.19 15.55 5.72
CA THR A 79 -12.12 16.56 6.78
C THR A 79 -12.78 16.11 8.09
N ASP A 80 -13.74 15.18 8.05
CA ASP A 80 -14.41 14.67 9.25
C ASP A 80 -13.70 13.43 9.82
N ILE A 81 -12.80 13.68 10.77
CA ILE A 81 -12.04 12.64 11.47
C ILE A 81 -12.97 11.67 12.24
N ARG A 82 -14.09 12.16 12.79
CA ARG A 82 -15.00 11.32 13.59
C ARG A 82 -15.79 10.38 12.70
N ALA A 83 -16.37 10.91 11.62
CA ALA A 83 -17.05 10.11 10.61
C ALA A 83 -16.10 9.05 10.03
N ARG A 84 -14.86 9.44 9.70
CA ARG A 84 -13.85 8.52 9.19
C ARG A 84 -13.51 7.39 10.17
N ALA A 85 -13.36 7.71 11.46
CA ALA A 85 -13.12 6.70 12.49
C ALA A 85 -14.31 5.72 12.62
N LEU A 86 -15.55 6.24 12.62
CA LEU A 86 -16.76 5.42 12.68
C LEU A 86 -16.89 4.54 11.44
N SER A 87 -16.58 5.05 10.26
CA SER A 87 -16.56 4.30 9.00
C SER A 87 -15.55 3.17 9.03
N PHE A 88 -14.33 3.39 9.53
CA PHE A 88 -13.35 2.31 9.67
C PHE A 88 -13.81 1.21 10.63
N VAL A 89 -14.46 1.58 11.74
CA VAL A 89 -15.04 0.62 12.70
C VAL A 89 -16.19 -0.15 12.06
N GLY A 90 -17.12 0.54 11.39
CA GLY A 90 -18.26 -0.05 10.69
C GLY A 90 -17.82 -1.00 9.59
N PHE A 91 -16.86 -0.59 8.75
CA PHE A 91 -16.25 -1.43 7.73
C PHE A 91 -15.60 -2.68 8.34
N THR A 92 -14.78 -2.51 9.38
CA THR A 92 -14.13 -3.65 10.07
C THR A 92 -15.17 -4.63 10.63
N ALA A 93 -16.24 -4.11 11.25
CA ALA A 93 -17.31 -4.93 11.78
C ALA A 93 -18.03 -5.70 10.67
N LEU A 94 -18.36 -5.06 9.55
CA LEU A 94 -18.97 -5.73 8.40
C LEU A 94 -18.07 -6.81 7.80
N VAL A 95 -16.78 -6.53 7.61
CA VAL A 95 -15.81 -7.53 7.14
C VAL A 95 -15.71 -8.71 8.11
N GLY A 96 -15.65 -8.44 9.42
CA GLY A 96 -15.62 -9.48 10.44
C GLY A 96 -16.89 -10.34 10.46
N LEU A 97 -18.07 -9.72 10.38
CA LEU A 97 -19.37 -10.41 10.33
C LEU A 97 -19.50 -11.23 9.05
N ALA A 98 -19.20 -10.64 7.89
CA ALA A 98 -19.19 -11.33 6.61
C ALA A 98 -18.23 -12.53 6.67
N GLY A 99 -16.98 -12.36 7.10
CA GLY A 99 -16.02 -13.46 7.25
C GLY A 99 -16.44 -14.52 8.28
N LEU A 100 -17.20 -14.15 9.31
CA LEU A 100 -17.71 -15.08 10.31
C LEU A 100 -18.88 -15.91 9.79
N PHE A 101 -19.82 -15.35 9.02
CA PHE A 101 -21.05 -16.03 8.60
C PHE A 101 -20.94 -16.81 7.28
N ARG A 102 -19.72 -17.02 6.80
CA ARG A 102 -19.48 -17.80 5.58
C ARG A 102 -19.63 -19.30 5.80
N ARG A 103 -20.35 -19.99 4.92
CA ARG A 103 -20.86 -21.35 5.18
C ARG A 103 -19.73 -22.34 5.42
N ARG A 104 -18.64 -22.20 4.66
CA ARG A 104 -17.49 -23.10 4.67
C ARG A 104 -16.49 -22.69 5.74
N ARG A 105 -16.00 -23.66 6.52
CA ARG A 105 -14.89 -23.45 7.46
C ARG A 105 -13.59 -23.33 6.63
N PRO A 106 -12.77 -22.28 6.82
CA PRO A 106 -11.46 -22.20 6.19
C PRO A 106 -10.45 -23.06 6.96
N ASP A 107 -9.29 -23.31 6.37
CA ASP A 107 -8.14 -23.92 7.06
C ASP A 107 -7.30 -22.86 7.76
N VAL A 108 -7.31 -21.62 7.27
CA VAL A 108 -6.58 -20.48 7.82
C VAL A 108 -7.31 -19.17 7.52
N VAL A 109 -7.24 -18.21 8.44
CA VAL A 109 -7.68 -16.82 8.21
C VAL A 109 -6.46 -15.92 8.10
N LEU A 110 -6.38 -15.16 7.03
CA LEU A 110 -5.40 -14.11 6.84
C LEU A 110 -6.10 -12.75 6.89
N ALA A 111 -5.60 -11.82 7.69
CA ALA A 111 -6.03 -10.42 7.64
C ALA A 111 -4.85 -9.52 7.29
N MET A 112 -5.14 -8.45 6.57
CA MET A 112 -4.16 -7.45 6.16
C MET A 112 -4.19 -6.23 7.09
N SER A 113 -3.03 -5.60 7.30
CA SER A 113 -2.90 -4.27 7.90
C SER A 113 -2.07 -3.36 6.98
N PRO A 114 -2.44 -2.08 6.84
CA PRO A 114 -3.60 -1.40 7.45
C PRO A 114 -4.97 -1.78 6.81
N PRO A 115 -6.11 -1.49 7.49
CA PRO A 115 -6.19 -0.93 8.84
C PRO A 115 -5.96 -1.99 9.92
N LEU A 116 -5.32 -1.60 11.02
CA LEU A 116 -4.98 -2.48 12.15
C LEU A 116 -6.21 -3.19 12.75
N THR A 117 -7.38 -2.54 12.68
CA THR A 117 -8.66 -3.07 13.17
C THR A 117 -9.09 -4.35 12.44
N LEU A 118 -8.69 -4.55 11.17
CA LEU A 118 -8.92 -5.82 10.48
C LEU A 118 -8.17 -6.99 11.14
N GLY A 119 -7.05 -6.73 11.81
CA GLY A 119 -6.36 -7.75 12.60
C GLY A 119 -7.22 -8.30 13.73
N LEU A 120 -8.01 -7.44 14.39
CA LEU A 120 -8.95 -7.87 15.43
C LEU A 120 -10.11 -8.68 14.84
N ALA A 121 -10.67 -8.23 13.72
CA ALA A 121 -11.71 -8.97 13.01
C ALA A 121 -11.21 -10.36 12.55
N GLY A 122 -10.02 -10.42 11.93
CA GLY A 122 -9.38 -11.66 11.51
C GLY A 122 -9.14 -12.62 12.66
N TRP A 123 -8.60 -12.13 13.78
CA TRP A 123 -8.43 -12.93 14.99
C TRP A 123 -9.76 -13.47 15.52
N LEU A 124 -10.81 -12.64 15.60
CA LEU A 124 -12.14 -13.07 16.06
C LEU A 124 -12.72 -14.17 15.16
N VAL A 125 -12.66 -13.98 13.83
CA VAL A 125 -13.12 -14.98 12.86
C VAL A 125 -12.33 -16.28 13.03
N ALA A 126 -11.01 -16.22 13.12
CA ALA A 126 -10.15 -17.38 13.30
C ALA A 126 -10.44 -18.12 14.61
N ARG A 127 -10.58 -17.38 15.71
CA ARG A 127 -10.86 -17.93 17.05
C ARG A 127 -12.21 -18.62 17.14
N LEU A 128 -13.24 -18.03 16.51
CA LEU A 128 -14.59 -18.60 16.46
C LEU A 128 -14.67 -19.80 15.53
N ARG A 129 -13.91 -19.78 14.42
CA ARG A 129 -13.80 -20.91 13.48
C ARG A 129 -12.77 -21.96 13.91
N ARG A 130 -12.05 -21.72 15.02
CA ARG A 130 -11.00 -22.58 15.58
C ARG A 130 -9.94 -22.95 14.55
N VAL A 131 -9.39 -21.96 13.87
CA VAL A 131 -8.37 -22.11 12.83
C VAL A 131 -7.21 -21.14 13.08
N PRO A 132 -6.02 -21.40 12.54
CA PRO A 132 -4.90 -20.48 12.64
C PRO A 132 -5.20 -19.09 12.05
N PHE A 133 -4.63 -18.06 12.68
CA PHE A 133 -4.68 -16.68 12.26
C PHE A 133 -3.31 -16.18 11.80
N VAL A 134 -3.24 -15.70 10.56
CA VAL A 134 -2.07 -15.03 9.99
C VAL A 134 -2.37 -13.54 9.83
N PHE A 135 -1.50 -12.69 10.35
CA PHE A 135 -1.64 -11.24 10.19
C PHE A 135 -0.56 -10.70 9.25
N ASN A 136 -0.96 -10.20 8.09
CA ASN A 136 -0.07 -9.66 7.08
C ASN A 136 0.06 -8.15 7.23
N ILE A 137 1.23 -7.69 7.61
CA ILE A 137 1.55 -6.28 7.85
C ILE A 137 2.29 -5.73 6.65
N GLN A 138 1.66 -4.78 5.97
CA GLN A 138 2.28 -4.04 4.87
C GLN A 138 2.89 -2.72 5.34
N ASP A 139 2.26 -2.10 6.34
CA ASP A 139 2.79 -0.97 7.09
C ASP A 139 2.47 -1.15 8.58
N VAL A 140 3.41 -0.75 9.44
CA VAL A 140 3.25 -0.79 10.89
C VAL A 140 2.43 0.43 11.32
N PHE A 141 1.13 0.21 11.53
CA PHE A 141 0.20 1.20 12.05
C PHE A 141 0.00 0.94 13.55
N PRO A 142 0.10 1.96 14.44
CA PRO A 142 -0.01 3.39 14.18
C PRO A 142 1.30 4.14 13.91
N ASP A 143 2.48 3.50 13.94
CA ASP A 143 3.79 4.17 13.86
C ASP A 143 3.89 5.12 12.67
N VAL A 144 3.54 4.66 11.46
CA VAL A 144 3.56 5.51 10.25
C VAL A 144 2.69 6.77 10.44
N ALA A 145 1.52 6.64 11.04
CA ALA A 145 0.61 7.77 11.25
C ALA A 145 1.12 8.76 12.30
N VAL A 146 1.85 8.27 13.31
CA VAL A 146 2.48 9.12 14.34
C VAL A 146 3.66 9.88 13.74
N GLU A 147 4.56 9.20 13.03
CA GLU A 147 5.76 9.79 12.44
C GLU A 147 5.44 10.87 11.38
N VAL A 148 4.38 10.67 10.58
CA VAL A 148 3.95 11.71 9.62
C VAL A 148 3.10 12.82 10.25
N GLY A 149 2.85 12.77 11.56
CA GLY A 149 2.04 13.75 12.29
C GLY A 149 0.52 13.65 12.06
N ALA A 150 0.04 12.59 11.38
CA ALA A 150 -1.39 12.37 11.15
C ALA A 150 -2.14 11.91 12.41
N LEU A 151 -1.43 11.35 13.40
CA LEU A 151 -1.99 10.95 14.69
C LEU A 151 -1.15 11.52 15.84
N THR A 152 -1.67 12.55 16.52
CA THR A 152 -0.96 13.25 17.61
C THR A 152 -1.57 13.01 19.00
N ASN A 153 -2.81 12.52 19.06
CA ASN A 153 -3.52 12.33 20.34
C ASN A 153 -2.96 11.13 21.12
N ARG A 154 -2.28 11.42 22.24
CA ARG A 154 -1.62 10.41 23.09
C ARG A 154 -2.53 9.27 23.56
N ARG A 155 -3.82 9.54 23.84
CA ARG A 155 -4.76 8.50 24.28
C ARG A 155 -5.11 7.55 23.14
N LEU A 156 -5.32 8.09 21.93
CA LEU A 156 -5.58 7.28 20.73
C LEU A 156 -4.34 6.47 20.33
N ILE A 157 -3.15 7.09 20.37
CA ILE A 157 -1.88 6.39 20.13
C ILE A 157 -1.74 5.21 21.10
N ALA A 158 -1.98 5.43 22.40
CA ALA A 158 -1.93 4.35 23.38
C ALA A 158 -2.98 3.25 23.13
N ALA A 159 -4.18 3.61 22.66
CA ALA A 159 -5.22 2.65 22.32
C ALA A 159 -4.82 1.80 21.09
N PHE A 160 -4.34 2.42 20.02
CA PHE A 160 -3.85 1.71 18.84
C PHE A 160 -2.64 0.84 19.16
N ALA A 161 -1.69 1.33 19.97
CA ALA A 161 -0.54 0.53 20.40
C ALA A 161 -0.95 -0.70 21.26
N ARG A 162 -2.03 -0.58 22.06
CA ARG A 162 -2.59 -1.75 22.78
C ARG A 162 -3.25 -2.73 21.82
N LEU A 163 -4.04 -2.23 20.86
CA LEU A 163 -4.67 -3.06 19.82
C LEU A 163 -3.61 -3.78 18.99
N GLU A 164 -2.54 -3.08 18.63
CA GLU A 164 -1.41 -3.58 17.87
C GLU A 164 -0.72 -4.73 18.59
N ARG A 165 -0.29 -4.51 19.84
CA ARG A 165 0.31 -5.58 20.66
C ARG A 165 -0.63 -6.76 20.85
N PHE A 166 -1.93 -6.48 21.00
CA PHE A 166 -2.94 -7.52 21.14
C PHE A 166 -3.04 -8.36 19.87
N THR A 167 -3.22 -7.75 18.70
CA THR A 167 -3.38 -8.50 17.44
C THR A 167 -2.13 -9.30 17.13
N TYR A 168 -0.94 -8.71 17.27
CA TYR A 168 0.32 -9.41 17.05
C TYR A 168 0.46 -10.65 17.94
N ARG A 169 0.28 -10.51 19.26
CA ARG A 169 0.38 -11.64 20.21
C ARG A 169 -0.68 -12.72 20.01
N ARG A 170 -1.79 -12.38 19.37
CA ARG A 170 -2.91 -13.30 19.13
C ARG A 170 -2.86 -13.96 17.75
N SER A 171 -1.88 -13.60 16.92
CA SER A 171 -1.60 -14.26 15.65
C SER A 171 -0.71 -15.49 15.84
N ASP A 172 -1.03 -16.56 15.13
CA ASP A 172 -0.17 -17.74 15.00
C ASP A 172 1.06 -17.45 14.13
N ALA A 173 0.94 -16.49 13.21
CA ALA A 173 2.04 -15.91 12.46
C ALA A 173 1.74 -14.44 12.08
N VAL A 174 2.80 -13.64 12.04
CA VAL A 174 2.80 -12.28 11.50
C VAL A 174 3.76 -12.24 10.32
N THR A 175 3.33 -11.75 9.17
CA THR A 175 4.21 -11.53 8.01
C THR A 175 4.49 -10.05 7.84
N VAL A 176 5.75 -9.70 7.58
CA VAL A 176 6.26 -8.33 7.43
C VAL A 176 7.19 -8.25 6.22
N LEU A 177 7.48 -7.03 5.75
CA LEU A 177 8.19 -6.82 4.48
C LEU A 177 9.72 -6.72 4.60
N SER A 178 10.26 -6.43 5.79
CA SER A 178 11.71 -6.30 6.02
C SER A 178 12.10 -6.75 7.43
N GLU A 179 13.41 -6.91 7.66
CA GLU A 179 13.94 -7.18 9.00
C GLU A 179 13.66 -6.02 9.97
N ASP A 180 13.72 -4.75 9.52
CA ASP A 180 13.39 -3.60 10.37
C ASP A 180 11.95 -3.64 10.90
N LEU A 181 10.99 -4.03 10.04
CA LEU A 181 9.60 -4.20 10.44
C LEU A 181 9.45 -5.40 11.37
N ARG A 182 10.21 -6.47 11.15
CA ARG A 182 10.25 -7.63 12.05
C ARG A 182 10.74 -7.23 13.43
N ASP A 183 11.83 -6.50 13.50
CA ASP A 183 12.41 -6.01 14.75
C ASP A 183 11.48 -5.02 15.46
N ASN A 184 10.79 -4.17 14.71
CA ASN A 184 9.73 -3.31 15.25
C ASN A 184 8.63 -4.15 15.91
N VAL A 185 8.04 -5.11 15.19
CA VAL A 185 6.99 -6.00 15.72
C VAL A 185 7.47 -6.78 16.95
N LEU A 186 8.68 -7.36 16.89
CA LEU A 186 9.26 -8.14 17.99
C LEU A 186 9.50 -7.28 19.23
N SER A 187 9.97 -6.04 19.07
CA SER A 187 10.16 -5.10 20.19
C SER A 187 8.85 -4.79 20.93
N LYS A 188 7.70 -4.85 20.23
CA LYS A 188 6.38 -4.55 20.79
C LYS A 188 5.75 -5.73 21.53
N ILE A 189 5.97 -6.96 21.06
CA ILE A 189 5.36 -8.16 21.66
C ILE A 189 6.27 -8.89 22.64
N GLY A 190 7.59 -8.72 22.51
CA GLY A 190 8.63 -9.44 23.25
C GLY A 190 8.98 -10.79 22.60
N ALA A 191 10.25 -11.19 22.73
CA ALA A 191 10.78 -12.42 22.12
C ALA A 191 10.08 -13.71 22.59
N GLY A 192 9.49 -13.72 23.79
CA GLY A 192 8.75 -14.85 24.35
C GLY A 192 7.26 -14.92 23.96
N SER A 193 6.80 -14.15 22.98
CA SER A 193 5.37 -14.06 22.64
C SER A 193 4.78 -15.36 22.05
N GLY A 194 5.61 -16.25 21.53
CA GLY A 194 5.18 -17.45 20.80
C GLY A 194 4.67 -17.18 19.37
N THR A 195 4.44 -15.91 19.01
CA THR A 195 4.05 -15.51 17.66
C THR A 195 5.22 -15.62 16.70
N ARG A 196 5.01 -16.33 15.58
CA ARG A 196 6.03 -16.46 14.52
C ARG A 196 6.03 -15.21 13.64
N VAL A 197 7.06 -14.39 13.72
CA VAL A 197 7.24 -13.23 12.81
C VAL A 197 8.13 -13.65 11.64
N ARG A 198 7.63 -13.53 10.40
CA ARG A 198 8.32 -13.92 9.16
C ARG A 198 8.47 -12.73 8.23
N VAL A 199 9.68 -12.53 7.73
CA VAL A 199 9.94 -11.57 6.67
C VAL A 199 9.59 -12.22 5.33
N ILE A 200 8.61 -11.65 4.64
CA ILE A 200 8.20 -12.02 3.29
C ILE A 200 8.09 -10.69 2.52
N PRO A 201 9.15 -10.30 1.78
CA PRO A 201 9.12 -9.08 0.99
C PRO A 201 8.00 -9.11 -0.04
N ASN A 202 7.52 -7.93 -0.42
CA ASN A 202 6.62 -7.82 -1.56
C ASN A 202 7.36 -8.16 -2.85
N PHE A 203 6.57 -8.36 -3.89
CA PHE A 203 7.03 -8.78 -5.20
C PHE A 203 6.45 -7.86 -6.27
N VAL A 204 6.91 -8.06 -7.49
CA VAL A 204 6.45 -7.34 -8.68
C VAL A 204 6.27 -8.32 -9.82
N ASP A 205 5.34 -8.01 -10.71
CA ASP A 205 5.15 -8.76 -11.95
C ASP A 205 6.28 -8.43 -12.93
N THR A 206 7.28 -9.30 -12.99
CA THR A 206 8.42 -9.21 -13.91
C THR A 206 8.07 -9.63 -15.35
N GLU A 207 6.89 -10.19 -15.58
CA GLU A 207 6.43 -10.41 -16.95
C GLU A 207 5.88 -9.12 -17.55
N ARG A 208 5.26 -8.27 -16.72
CA ARG A 208 4.73 -6.97 -17.12
C ARG A 208 5.75 -5.83 -17.07
N ILE A 209 6.67 -5.85 -16.10
CA ILE A 209 7.71 -4.84 -15.95
C ILE A 209 9.05 -5.51 -16.23
N ARG A 210 9.67 -5.09 -17.35
CA ARG A 210 10.94 -5.62 -17.82
C ARG A 210 11.89 -4.48 -18.16
N PRO A 211 13.21 -4.71 -18.19
CA PRO A 211 14.13 -3.78 -18.80
C PRO A 211 13.74 -3.49 -20.24
N ALA A 212 13.72 -2.20 -20.60
CA ALA A 212 13.39 -1.71 -21.92
C ALA A 212 14.23 -0.47 -22.22
N ASP A 213 14.31 -0.08 -23.50
CA ASP A 213 14.96 1.16 -23.92
C ASP A 213 14.30 2.38 -23.25
N ARG A 214 15.10 3.43 -23.01
CA ARG A 214 14.59 4.70 -22.47
C ARG A 214 13.79 5.51 -23.49
N ASP A 215 13.98 5.29 -24.79
CA ASP A 215 13.24 5.98 -25.85
C ASP A 215 11.81 5.44 -26.00
N THR A 216 10.95 5.86 -25.08
CA THR A 216 9.56 5.41 -25.00
C THR A 216 8.58 6.44 -25.60
N PRO A 217 7.34 6.03 -25.94
CA PRO A 217 6.29 6.97 -26.29
C PRO A 217 6.02 8.01 -25.19
N TYR A 218 6.12 7.65 -23.91
CA TYR A 218 6.01 8.53 -22.75
C TYR A 218 7.07 9.64 -22.81
N ARG A 219 8.31 9.27 -23.10
CA ARG A 219 9.44 10.22 -23.19
C ARG A 219 9.22 11.25 -24.28
N ARG A 220 8.69 10.83 -25.44
CA ARG A 220 8.30 11.71 -26.55
C ARG A 220 7.08 12.56 -26.22
N GLN A 221 6.04 11.96 -25.63
CA GLN A 221 4.79 12.62 -25.24
C GLN A 221 5.04 13.83 -24.32
N TYR A 222 5.95 13.69 -23.36
CA TYR A 222 6.28 14.76 -22.40
C TYR A 222 7.51 15.58 -22.80
N GLY A 223 7.98 15.44 -24.05
CA GLY A 223 9.08 16.25 -24.59
C GLY A 223 10.39 16.10 -23.84
N LEU A 224 10.66 14.96 -23.19
CA LEU A 224 11.83 14.78 -22.33
C LEU A 224 13.15 14.74 -23.12
N GLY A 225 13.09 14.46 -24.43
CA GLY A 225 14.24 14.54 -25.35
C GLY A 225 15.37 13.58 -24.96
N ASP A 226 16.62 13.99 -25.15
CA ASP A 226 17.81 13.19 -24.79
C ASP A 226 18.33 13.42 -23.36
N ARG A 227 17.71 14.37 -22.64
CA ARG A 227 18.08 14.79 -21.27
C ARG A 227 18.09 13.63 -20.29
N THR A 228 18.99 13.59 -19.32
CA THR A 228 18.89 12.64 -18.22
C THR A 228 17.63 12.93 -17.39
N VAL A 229 16.73 11.95 -17.33
CA VAL A 229 15.47 12.03 -16.60
C VAL A 229 15.65 11.48 -15.19
N VAL A 230 15.52 12.36 -14.19
CA VAL A 230 15.47 11.99 -12.76
C VAL A 230 14.00 11.96 -12.34
N MET A 231 13.46 10.77 -12.05
CA MET A 231 12.02 10.59 -11.86
C MET A 231 11.64 10.15 -10.46
N TYR A 232 10.62 10.79 -9.90
CA TYR A 232 9.80 10.22 -8.82
C TYR A 232 8.45 9.78 -9.40
N ALA A 233 8.14 8.48 -9.33
CA ALA A 233 6.90 7.91 -9.88
C ALA A 233 6.01 7.26 -8.81
N GLY A 234 4.93 7.93 -8.41
CA GLY A 234 3.84 7.38 -7.61
C GLY A 234 3.23 8.39 -6.63
N ASN A 235 2.62 7.91 -5.53
CA ASN A 235 1.89 8.79 -4.60
C ASN A 235 2.76 9.92 -4.05
N VAL A 236 2.35 11.18 -4.24
CA VAL A 236 2.96 12.38 -3.68
C VAL A 236 2.30 12.67 -2.34
N GLY A 237 2.73 11.96 -1.30
CA GLY A 237 2.16 12.02 0.05
C GLY A 237 3.09 12.67 1.06
N PHE A 238 2.60 12.81 2.29
CA PHE A 238 3.33 13.43 3.39
C PHE A 238 4.51 12.60 3.92
N SER A 239 4.60 11.32 3.55
CA SER A 239 5.70 10.43 3.91
C SER A 239 6.94 10.61 3.02
N GLN A 240 6.80 11.28 1.88
CA GLN A 240 7.88 11.47 0.91
C GLN A 240 8.32 12.95 0.89
N PRO A 241 9.56 13.27 1.32
CA PRO A 241 10.08 14.63 1.30
C PRO A 241 10.51 15.04 -0.12
N LEU A 242 9.55 15.33 -1.01
CA LEU A 242 9.84 15.72 -2.39
C LEU A 242 10.35 17.16 -2.53
N ASP A 243 10.35 17.94 -1.45
CA ASP A 243 11.11 19.19 -1.36
C ASP A 243 12.60 18.97 -1.63
N LEU A 244 13.16 17.80 -1.28
CA LEU A 244 14.52 17.41 -1.63
C LEU A 244 14.73 17.30 -3.15
N LEU A 245 13.76 16.75 -3.88
CA LEU A 245 13.81 16.63 -5.34
C LEU A 245 13.75 18.01 -6.00
N VAL A 246 12.88 18.88 -5.50
CA VAL A 246 12.75 20.27 -5.98
C VAL A 246 14.01 21.07 -5.70
N GLU A 247 14.62 20.91 -4.53
CA GLU A 247 15.88 21.57 -4.20
C GLU A 247 17.04 21.06 -5.07
N ALA A 248 17.09 19.75 -5.38
CA ALA A 248 18.04 19.22 -6.34
C ALA A 248 17.84 19.85 -7.73
N ALA A 249 16.58 19.96 -8.19
CA ALA A 249 16.26 20.62 -9.46
C ALA A 249 16.69 22.09 -9.48
N ARG A 250 16.48 22.83 -8.39
CA ARG A 250 16.90 24.23 -8.23
C ARG A 250 18.42 24.38 -8.36
N ARG A 251 19.19 23.48 -7.74
CA ARG A 251 20.67 23.49 -7.83
C ARG A 251 21.20 23.10 -9.20
N CYS A 252 20.39 22.39 -9.98
CA CYS A 252 20.69 21.97 -11.35
C CYS A 252 19.96 22.82 -12.40
N ARG A 253 19.51 24.04 -12.07
CA ARG A 253 18.72 24.88 -12.99
C ARG A 253 19.47 25.31 -14.24
N ASP A 254 20.79 25.40 -14.17
CA ASP A 254 21.67 25.81 -15.29
C ASP A 254 22.13 24.61 -16.13
N ARG A 255 21.55 23.42 -15.91
CA ARG A 255 21.86 22.17 -16.62
C ARG A 255 20.73 21.82 -17.60
N ASP A 256 20.93 22.12 -18.87
CA ASP A 256 19.95 21.85 -19.93
C ASP A 256 19.85 20.36 -20.32
N ASP A 257 20.84 19.57 -19.91
CA ASP A 257 20.91 18.13 -20.13
C ASP A 257 20.17 17.31 -19.05
N LEU A 258 19.56 17.95 -18.04
CA LEU A 258 18.83 17.30 -16.95
C LEU A 258 17.36 17.72 -16.92
N VAL A 259 16.49 16.79 -16.56
CA VAL A 259 15.08 17.09 -16.27
C VAL A 259 14.57 16.24 -15.11
N PHE A 260 13.86 16.87 -14.19
CA PHE A 260 13.24 16.22 -13.05
C PHE A 260 11.77 15.98 -13.34
N VAL A 261 11.28 14.77 -13.09
CA VAL A 261 9.88 14.39 -13.35
C VAL A 261 9.22 13.93 -12.06
N VAL A 262 8.12 14.57 -11.68
CA VAL A 262 7.21 14.09 -10.63
C VAL A 262 5.98 13.50 -11.33
N ASN A 263 5.92 12.18 -11.42
CA ASN A 263 4.79 11.45 -12.01
C ASN A 263 3.90 10.87 -10.91
N GLY A 264 2.69 11.40 -10.76
CA GLY A 264 1.70 10.89 -9.84
C GLY A 264 0.76 11.96 -9.30
N GLY A 265 -0.02 11.58 -8.28
CA GLY A 265 -0.90 12.46 -7.54
C GLY A 265 -0.78 12.23 -6.06
N GLY A 266 -1.46 13.04 -5.25
CA GLY A 266 -1.50 12.86 -3.81
C GLY A 266 -1.67 14.17 -3.05
N ALA A 267 -1.89 14.06 -1.74
CA ALA A 267 -2.20 15.20 -0.88
C ALA A 267 -1.06 16.24 -0.79
N GLY A 268 0.18 15.86 -1.10
CA GLY A 268 1.33 16.76 -1.07
C GLY A 268 1.62 17.48 -2.40
N LEU A 269 0.94 17.11 -3.50
CA LEU A 269 1.32 17.56 -4.85
C LEU A 269 1.32 19.09 -4.99
N ALA A 270 0.27 19.75 -4.51
CA ALA A 270 0.15 21.21 -4.61
C ALA A 270 1.33 21.96 -3.95
N ALA A 271 1.81 21.47 -2.80
CA ALA A 271 2.95 22.06 -2.10
C ALA A 271 4.26 21.87 -2.89
N VAL A 272 4.44 20.71 -3.54
CA VAL A 272 5.62 20.43 -4.37
C VAL A 272 5.60 21.30 -5.64
N GLN A 273 4.44 21.48 -6.26
CA GLN A 273 4.26 22.37 -7.42
C GLN A 273 4.58 23.82 -7.07
N GLU A 274 4.08 24.33 -5.94
CA GLU A 274 4.39 25.69 -5.49
C GLU A 274 5.89 25.86 -5.20
N ALA A 275 6.51 24.88 -4.54
CA ALA A 275 7.95 24.92 -4.25
C ALA A 275 8.82 24.89 -5.53
N ALA A 276 8.33 24.30 -6.62
CA ALA A 276 9.01 24.21 -7.91
C ALA A 276 8.70 25.39 -8.85
N ARG A 277 7.91 26.37 -8.41
CA ARG A 277 7.51 27.51 -9.23
C ARG A 277 8.74 28.29 -9.72
N GLY A 278 8.80 28.52 -11.03
CA GLY A 278 9.92 29.19 -11.70
C GLY A 278 11.11 28.29 -12.04
N LEU A 279 10.98 26.97 -11.88
CA LEU A 279 11.95 25.98 -12.37
C LEU A 279 11.47 25.38 -13.70
N ASP A 280 12.20 25.63 -14.78
CA ASP A 280 11.86 25.12 -16.12
C ASP A 280 12.34 23.67 -16.35
N ASN A 281 13.15 23.14 -15.43
CA ASN A 281 13.69 21.78 -15.46
C ASN A 281 12.88 20.78 -14.61
N VAL A 282 11.66 21.13 -14.19
CA VAL A 282 10.76 20.24 -13.43
C VAL A 282 9.46 20.03 -14.21
N VAL A 283 9.11 18.77 -14.49
CA VAL A 283 7.89 18.37 -15.19
C VAL A 283 6.99 17.59 -14.23
N PHE A 284 5.75 18.04 -14.11
CA PHE A 284 4.71 17.34 -13.36
C PHE A 284 3.81 16.55 -14.31
N VAL A 285 3.67 15.25 -14.06
CA VAL A 285 2.84 14.34 -14.84
C VAL A 285 1.81 13.69 -13.92
N GLY A 286 0.54 13.68 -14.32
CA GLY A 286 -0.52 13.03 -13.56
C GLY A 286 -0.39 11.50 -13.54
N LEU A 287 -1.24 10.85 -12.73
CA LEU A 287 -1.33 9.39 -12.66
C LEU A 287 -1.52 8.79 -14.06
N GLN A 288 -0.71 7.78 -14.40
CA GLN A 288 -0.80 7.06 -15.66
C GLN A 288 -1.62 5.78 -15.51
N PRO A 289 -2.25 5.29 -16.60
CA PRO A 289 -2.84 3.95 -16.64
C PRO A 289 -1.82 2.91 -16.21
N ALA A 290 -2.27 1.90 -15.48
CA ALA A 290 -1.39 0.91 -14.89
C ALA A 290 -0.58 0.17 -15.97
N GLU A 291 -1.17 -0.05 -17.14
CA GLU A 291 -0.59 -0.74 -18.30
C GLU A 291 0.67 -0.03 -18.80
N ARG A 292 0.74 1.30 -18.64
CA ARG A 292 1.91 2.11 -18.99
C ARG A 292 3.02 2.09 -17.94
N LEU A 293 2.86 1.39 -16.81
CA LEU A 293 3.85 1.44 -15.73
C LEU A 293 5.26 1.05 -16.18
N GLY A 294 5.40 -0.02 -16.99
CA GLY A 294 6.70 -0.41 -17.54
C GLY A 294 7.32 0.67 -18.42
N GLU A 295 6.51 1.32 -19.26
CA GLU A 295 6.90 2.44 -20.12
C GLU A 295 7.36 3.66 -19.30
N VAL A 296 6.59 4.06 -18.28
CA VAL A 296 6.93 5.16 -17.37
C VAL A 296 8.28 4.90 -16.71
N LEU A 297 8.47 3.69 -16.16
CA LEU A 297 9.69 3.33 -15.45
C LEU A 297 10.91 3.31 -16.39
N ALA A 298 10.76 2.76 -17.60
CA ALA A 298 11.84 2.75 -18.60
C ALA A 298 12.21 4.16 -19.08
N SER A 299 11.29 5.11 -19.06
CA SER A 299 11.56 6.48 -19.54
C SER A 299 12.59 7.24 -18.69
N ALA A 300 12.76 6.86 -17.42
CA ALA A 300 13.68 7.51 -16.50
C ALA A 300 15.09 6.91 -16.59
N ASP A 301 16.08 7.78 -16.48
CA ASP A 301 17.48 7.40 -16.41
C ASP A 301 17.89 7.12 -14.95
N ILE A 302 17.28 7.81 -13.99
CA ILE A 302 17.46 7.62 -12.55
C ILE A 302 16.09 7.71 -11.88
N HIS A 303 15.75 6.76 -11.01
CA HIS A 303 14.59 6.86 -10.15
C HIS A 303 14.97 7.35 -8.76
N VAL A 304 14.07 8.13 -8.15
CA VAL A 304 14.23 8.64 -6.79
C VAL A 304 13.23 7.96 -5.88
N ILE A 305 13.72 7.41 -4.78
CA ILE A 305 12.92 6.99 -3.64
C ILE A 305 13.25 7.90 -2.47
N ALA A 306 12.26 8.57 -1.91
CA ALA A 306 12.43 9.40 -0.73
C ALA A 306 11.43 8.98 0.33
N LEU A 307 11.90 8.76 1.55
CA LEU A 307 11.09 8.44 2.72
C LEU A 307 11.56 9.33 3.87
N LYS A 308 10.63 9.93 4.61
CA LYS A 308 10.98 10.72 5.80
C LYS A 308 11.73 9.86 6.81
N ARG A 309 12.69 10.48 7.49
CA ARG A 309 13.45 9.88 8.58
C ARG A 309 12.51 9.30 9.65
N GLY A 310 12.83 8.13 10.18
CA GLY A 310 12.04 7.40 11.18
C GLY A 310 11.06 6.38 10.60
N LEU A 311 10.72 6.47 9.31
CA LEU A 311 9.72 5.59 8.70
C LEU A 311 10.29 4.24 8.23
N GLY A 312 11.60 4.06 8.11
CA GLY A 312 12.20 2.81 7.61
C GLY A 312 11.83 1.58 8.44
N ARG A 313 11.58 1.77 9.74
CA ARG A 313 11.15 0.72 10.67
C ARG A 313 9.65 0.41 10.63
N ALA A 314 8.89 1.13 9.81
CA ALA A 314 7.43 1.06 9.81
C ALA A 314 6.82 0.91 8.40
N SER A 315 7.57 1.15 7.32
CA SER A 315 7.09 1.01 5.95
C SER A 315 8.24 0.67 5.00
N VAL A 316 7.95 -0.11 3.96
CA VAL A 316 8.90 -0.42 2.88
C VAL A 316 8.41 0.24 1.58
N PRO A 317 9.23 1.09 0.92
CA PRO A 317 8.84 1.73 -0.34
C PRO A 317 8.59 0.71 -1.47
N SER A 318 7.33 0.40 -1.75
CA SER A 318 6.94 -0.62 -2.75
C SER A 318 7.41 -0.31 -4.18
N LYS A 319 7.69 0.95 -4.51
CA LYS A 319 8.19 1.38 -5.82
C LYS A 319 9.56 0.77 -6.16
N LEU A 320 10.36 0.44 -5.15
CA LEU A 320 11.69 -0.13 -5.32
C LEU A 320 11.65 -1.39 -6.20
N TYR A 321 10.70 -2.30 -5.93
CA TYR A 321 10.58 -3.55 -6.68
C TYR A 321 10.36 -3.29 -8.17
N SER A 322 9.46 -2.37 -8.52
CA SER A 322 9.17 -2.03 -9.91
C SER A 322 10.34 -1.32 -10.61
N ILE A 323 11.05 -0.43 -9.92
CA ILE A 323 12.24 0.24 -10.45
C ILE A 323 13.34 -0.78 -10.78
N LEU A 324 13.59 -1.72 -9.86
CA LEU A 324 14.57 -2.78 -10.06
C LEU A 324 14.16 -3.74 -11.18
N ALA A 325 12.88 -4.11 -11.27
CA ALA A 325 12.37 -4.94 -12.36
C ALA A 325 12.48 -4.26 -13.74
N ALA A 326 12.36 -2.94 -13.79
CA ALA A 326 12.61 -2.16 -15.01
C ALA A 326 14.10 -2.02 -15.35
N GLY A 327 15.00 -2.57 -14.52
CA GLY A 327 16.44 -2.51 -14.71
C GLY A 327 17.00 -1.08 -14.57
N ARG A 328 16.39 -0.24 -13.73
CA ARG A 328 16.75 1.18 -13.61
C ARG A 328 17.53 1.51 -12.33
N PRO A 329 18.50 2.46 -12.41
CA PRO A 329 19.21 2.95 -11.24
C PRO A 329 18.25 3.63 -10.25
N VAL A 330 18.56 3.54 -8.96
CA VAL A 330 17.80 4.21 -7.90
C VAL A 330 18.71 5.04 -7.01
N VAL A 331 18.26 6.25 -6.68
CA VAL A 331 18.80 7.07 -5.60
C VAL A 331 17.78 7.09 -4.48
N ALA A 332 18.16 6.55 -3.32
CA ALA A 332 17.29 6.42 -2.16
C ALA A 332 17.72 7.38 -1.05
N SER A 333 16.79 8.24 -0.61
CA SER A 333 16.88 9.02 0.62
C SER A 333 15.99 8.35 1.66
N ILE A 334 16.56 7.43 2.45
CA ILE A 334 15.87 6.61 3.45
C ILE A 334 16.73 6.48 4.71
N ASP A 335 16.15 5.99 5.82
CA ASP A 335 16.93 5.64 7.00
C ASP A 335 17.96 4.56 6.70
N PRO A 336 19.14 4.56 7.35
CA PRO A 336 20.03 3.41 7.32
C PRO A 336 19.32 2.20 7.94
N GLY A 337 19.40 1.07 7.25
CA GLY A 337 19.04 -0.25 7.78
C GLY A 337 20.22 -0.89 8.50
#